data_AF-A0AAU9X1T8-F1
#
_entry.id   AF-A0AAU9X1T8-F1
#
_cell.length_a   1.000
_cell.length_b   1.000
_cell.length_c   1.000
_cell.angle_alpha   90.00
_cell.angle_beta   90.00
_cell.angle_gamma   90.00
#
_symmetry.space_group_name_H-M   'P 1'
#
loop_
_entity.id
_entity.type
_entity.pdbx_description
1 polymer ?
#
loop_
_entity_poly.entity_id
_entity_poly.type
_entity_poly.pdbx_seq_one_letter_code
_entity_poly.pdbx_strand_id
1 'polypeptide(L)'
;MELLEMKGKWKLKFSPYGYALLNLDPLTLIGRDFINPFTRFYLEGYLQTLLTADLSGIVYNSLFNKTTDEEMSHNVNYRILSKFFEMSAMAGGVNNRRPSKYEAFIDDKTTWISDRFFTQQRLAGINPMSLRRVTLKAGKTSFNNGPVGLDWDTLYKTLNPEFDWEGAVQKALGSDDTLEEAIYQGRVYVLRYELCDDLPREEVDLTDNDPNRTMWDTLSPIALFASKQDFLTKTNDLVPVAIQMDYTPDSSVYTPDDDDNWMLAKLNVQVTDLGYAQIVEHLGKVHFLMEPFCVVLKRTLSSSHPLHQILKYHCRDVTVPNTIGAPKLVGEGEFMDQLFAFGNEGTTRILREAHKLSTWDVTDFRNEIKKRGVDDKKLLPYYPYRDDGEKILKIIENMVKDYVDLYYYDNEDVKKDYEFGSFLRELSTGTIFHPIYVSVKGLPSKIATKDELCDIVTRIISQLSVQHAAVNYPLTDYGLYTPNLPTKLYNDTRLKEGEYGVQRLPNRNTSSIEASFSNILSLFRFDSLFDYGNELLDPEAVKLVNGYYTYLMNVIQPQMQEKNRKRKEDNYLTYPYLIPRWLPNGIQT
;
A
#
# COMPACT_ATOMS: atom_id res chain seq x y z
N MET A 1 2.42 -24.04 30.65
CA MET A 1 2.86 -22.88 31.47
C MET A 1 3.29 -21.72 30.58
N GLU A 2 4.17 -21.93 29.60
CA GLU A 2 4.57 -20.92 28.59
C GLU A 2 3.39 -20.10 28.02
N LEU A 3 2.39 -20.76 27.42
CA LEU A 3 1.24 -20.06 26.82
C LEU A 3 0.42 -19.24 27.83
N LEU A 4 0.32 -19.68 29.08
CA LEU A 4 -0.38 -18.92 30.13
C LEU A 4 0.37 -17.64 30.48
N GLU A 5 1.70 -17.70 30.57
CA GLU A 5 2.55 -16.53 30.78
C GLU A 5 2.45 -15.55 29.61
N MET A 6 2.51 -16.07 28.37
CA MET A 6 2.39 -15.25 27.17
C MET A 6 1.01 -14.57 27.06
N LYS A 7 -0.06 -15.27 27.48
CA LYS A 7 -1.41 -14.68 27.61
C LYS A 7 -1.44 -13.51 28.60
N GLY A 8 -0.67 -13.57 29.69
CA GLY A 8 -0.50 -12.43 30.59
C GLY A 8 0.20 -11.23 29.95
N LYS A 9 1.19 -11.47 29.09
CA LYS A 9 2.10 -10.44 28.55
C LYS A 9 1.59 -9.69 27.31
N TRP A 10 0.90 -10.37 26.39
CA TRP A 10 0.64 -9.88 25.02
C TRP A 10 -0.83 -9.49 24.76
N LYS A 11 -1.40 -8.59 25.55
CA LYS A 11 -2.85 -8.31 25.49
C LYS A 11 -3.22 -7.46 24.27
N LEU A 12 -4.45 -7.61 23.78
CA LEU A 12 -5.04 -6.74 22.75
C LEU A 12 -6.04 -5.76 23.37
N LYS A 13 -6.23 -4.61 22.72
CA LYS A 13 -7.30 -3.63 23.00
C LYS A 13 -7.88 -3.13 21.68
N PHE A 14 -9.16 -2.81 21.66
CA PHE A 14 -9.74 -2.12 20.52
C PHE A 14 -9.25 -0.68 20.45
N SER A 15 -8.74 -0.31 19.27
CA SER A 15 -8.41 1.07 18.92
C SER A 15 -9.68 1.91 18.72
N PRO A 16 -9.58 3.26 18.71
CA PRO A 16 -10.68 4.15 18.35
C PRO A 16 -11.28 3.94 16.95
N TYR A 17 -10.60 3.13 16.13
CA TYR A 17 -10.96 2.81 14.75
C TYR A 17 -11.64 1.43 14.61
N GLY A 18 -11.70 0.64 15.69
CA GLY A 18 -12.34 -0.69 15.70
C GLY A 18 -11.39 -1.88 15.57
N TYR A 19 -10.12 -1.67 15.20
CA TYR A 19 -9.12 -2.75 15.12
C TYR A 19 -8.63 -3.19 16.51
N ALA A 20 -8.33 -4.47 16.68
CA ALA A 20 -7.69 -5.00 17.88
C ALA A 20 -6.16 -4.92 17.77
N LEU A 21 -5.54 -4.00 18.51
CA LEU A 21 -4.10 -3.72 18.47
C LEU A 21 -3.44 -4.05 19.82
N LEU A 22 -2.10 -4.10 19.86
CA LEU A 22 -1.36 -4.39 21.10
C LEU A 22 -1.74 -3.39 22.20
N ASN A 23 -2.11 -3.94 23.37
CA ASN A 23 -2.35 -3.19 24.58
C ASN A 23 -1.08 -3.10 25.41
N LEU A 24 -0.13 -2.30 24.91
CA LEU A 24 1.11 -1.97 25.59
C LEU A 24 1.47 -0.52 25.31
N ASP A 25 2.02 0.18 26.28
CA ASP A 25 2.53 1.53 26.04
C ASP A 25 3.90 1.46 25.31
N PRO A 26 4.26 2.53 24.55
CA PRO A 26 5.50 2.56 23.78
C PRO A 26 6.76 2.27 24.59
N LEU A 27 6.91 2.86 25.79
CA LEU A 27 8.14 2.71 26.58
C LEU A 27 8.31 1.28 27.10
N THR A 28 7.21 0.64 27.53
CA THR A 28 7.23 -0.76 27.94
C THR A 28 7.54 -1.68 26.75
N LEU A 29 6.99 -1.41 25.57
CA LEU A 29 7.30 -2.20 24.37
C LEU A 29 8.79 -2.10 24.01
N ILE A 30 9.30 -0.88 23.90
CA ILE A 30 10.72 -0.58 23.64
C ILE A 30 11.61 -1.31 24.64
N GLY A 31 11.33 -1.20 25.95
CA GLY A 31 12.10 -1.87 26.99
C GLY A 31 12.09 -3.39 26.87
N ARG A 32 10.96 -4.00 26.49
CA ARG A 32 10.86 -5.45 26.26
C ARG A 32 11.65 -5.90 25.04
N ASP A 33 11.57 -5.16 23.95
CA ASP A 33 12.25 -5.52 22.71
C ASP A 33 13.77 -5.29 22.79
N PHE A 34 14.22 -4.27 23.53
CA PHE A 34 15.65 -4.06 23.79
C PHE A 34 16.34 -5.22 24.53
N ILE A 35 15.63 -5.90 25.45
CA ILE A 35 16.19 -7.03 26.20
C ILE A 35 15.98 -8.38 25.49
N ASN A 36 15.16 -8.41 24.44
CA ASN A 36 14.88 -9.61 23.68
C ASN A 36 15.84 -9.72 22.49
N PRO A 37 16.77 -10.70 22.45
CA PRO A 37 17.74 -10.81 21.36
C PRO A 37 17.10 -11.00 19.99
N PHE A 38 15.86 -11.51 19.92
CA PHE A 38 15.14 -11.71 18.66
C PHE A 38 14.63 -10.41 18.02
N THR A 39 14.21 -9.42 18.82
CA THR A 39 13.64 -8.15 18.35
C THR A 39 14.59 -6.96 18.50
N ARG A 40 15.61 -7.06 19.36
CA ARG A 40 16.55 -5.98 19.67
C ARG A 40 17.18 -5.33 18.45
N PHE A 41 17.79 -6.12 17.56
CA PHE A 41 18.52 -5.57 16.41
C PHE A 41 17.61 -4.91 15.39
N TYR A 42 16.38 -5.43 15.24
CA TYR A 42 15.37 -4.74 14.46
C TYR A 42 15.06 -3.38 15.10
N LEU A 43 14.73 -3.36 16.41
CA LEU A 43 14.34 -2.14 17.12
C LEU A 43 15.45 -1.07 17.04
N GLU A 44 16.71 -1.47 17.22
CA GLU A 44 17.86 -0.56 17.07
C GLU A 44 17.90 0.06 15.66
N GLY A 45 17.70 -0.73 14.60
CA GLY A 45 17.63 -0.24 13.22
C GLY A 45 16.42 0.66 12.94
N TYR A 46 15.25 0.30 13.47
CA TYR A 46 14.03 1.10 13.35
C TYR A 46 14.20 2.46 14.02
N LEU A 47 14.68 2.49 15.27
CA LEU A 47 14.92 3.74 16.00
C LEU A 47 16.00 4.60 15.33
N GLN A 48 17.03 3.98 14.74
CA GLN A 48 18.02 4.70 13.95
C GLN A 48 17.38 5.38 12.72
N THR A 49 16.44 4.71 12.06
CA THR A 49 15.71 5.26 10.91
C THR A 49 14.87 6.47 11.32
N LEU A 50 14.12 6.37 12.43
CA LEU A 50 13.36 7.50 12.96
C LEU A 50 14.27 8.70 13.30
N LEU A 51 15.35 8.46 14.05
CA LEU A 51 16.28 9.53 14.47
C LEU A 51 16.96 10.21 13.29
N THR A 52 17.38 9.43 12.28
CA THR A 52 18.04 9.99 11.09
C THR A 52 17.06 10.80 10.23
N ALA A 53 15.81 10.40 10.14
CA ALA A 53 14.80 11.18 9.44
C ALA A 53 14.42 12.49 10.16
N ASP A 54 14.25 12.47 11.49
CA ASP A 54 13.96 13.68 12.27
C ASP A 54 15.09 14.72 12.19
N LEU A 55 16.34 14.26 12.31
CA LEU A 55 17.51 15.12 12.10
C LEU A 55 17.56 15.70 10.68
N SER A 56 17.00 14.98 9.71
CA SER A 56 16.97 15.43 8.32
C SER A 56 16.06 16.64 8.13
N GLY A 57 14.89 16.68 8.77
CA GLY A 57 14.01 17.87 8.73
C GLY A 57 14.69 19.12 9.29
N ILE A 58 15.41 18.98 10.40
CA ILE A 58 16.15 20.08 11.04
C ILE A 58 17.28 20.59 10.14
N VAL A 59 18.08 19.68 9.58
CA VAL A 59 19.21 20.05 8.71
C VAL A 59 18.71 20.66 7.39
N TYR A 60 17.62 20.14 6.83
CA TYR A 60 16.98 20.72 5.65
C TYR A 60 16.56 22.17 5.89
N ASN A 61 15.83 22.43 6.99
CA ASN A 61 15.38 23.77 7.33
C ASN A 61 16.58 24.73 7.53
N SER A 62 17.68 24.24 8.10
CA SER A 62 18.91 25.03 8.28
C SER A 62 19.65 25.32 6.96
N LEU A 63 19.81 24.33 6.08
CA LEU A 63 20.59 24.45 4.84
C LEU A 63 19.93 25.35 3.81
N PHE A 64 18.61 25.33 3.73
CA PHE A 64 17.86 26.06 2.72
C PHE A 64 17.21 27.34 3.27
N ASN A 65 17.45 27.70 4.54
CA ASN A 65 16.97 28.97 5.14
C ASN A 65 17.47 30.25 4.43
N LYS A 66 18.37 30.12 3.45
CA LYS A 66 18.99 31.22 2.69
C LYS A 66 18.62 31.27 1.21
N THR A 67 17.91 30.26 0.68
CA THR A 67 17.25 30.40 -0.63
C THR A 67 16.04 31.29 -0.40
N THR A 68 15.97 32.41 -1.13
CA THR A 68 14.84 33.35 -1.13
C THR A 68 13.52 32.60 -1.16
N ASP A 69 12.47 33.15 -0.53
CA ASP A 69 11.11 32.61 -0.38
C ASP A 69 10.38 32.25 -1.71
N GLU A 70 11.11 32.20 -2.83
CA GLU A 70 10.65 31.54 -4.04
C GLU A 70 10.38 30.07 -3.71
N GLU A 71 9.10 29.72 -3.76
CA GLU A 71 8.52 28.40 -3.65
C GLU A 71 9.40 27.33 -4.33
N MET A 72 9.30 26.06 -3.92
CA MET A 72 9.95 24.93 -4.59
C MET A 72 9.41 24.75 -6.01
N SER A 73 9.81 25.65 -6.91
CA SER A 73 9.25 25.87 -8.24
C SER A 73 10.13 25.27 -9.34
N HIS A 74 11.38 24.98 -9.01
CA HIS A 74 12.37 24.50 -9.97
C HIS A 74 12.83 23.09 -9.63
N ASN A 75 12.94 22.23 -10.65
CA ASN A 75 13.46 20.87 -10.56
C ASN A 75 14.81 20.74 -9.81
N VAL A 76 15.60 21.82 -9.78
CA VAL A 76 16.86 21.88 -9.03
C VAL A 76 16.63 21.72 -7.52
N ASN A 77 15.61 22.35 -6.93
CA ASN A 77 15.32 22.28 -5.50
C ASN A 77 14.98 20.84 -5.08
N TYR A 78 14.15 20.16 -5.87
CA TYR A 78 13.82 18.75 -5.65
C TYR A 78 14.98 17.78 -5.90
N ARG A 79 15.90 18.11 -6.82
CA ARG A 79 17.14 17.33 -6.98
C ARG A 79 18.01 17.45 -5.74
N ILE A 80 18.11 18.64 -5.15
CA ILE A 80 18.87 18.84 -3.92
C ILE A 80 18.18 18.14 -2.73
N LEU A 81 16.86 18.27 -2.58
CA LEU A 81 16.06 17.57 -1.57
C LEU A 81 16.25 16.05 -1.67
N SER A 82 16.14 15.52 -2.88
CA SER A 82 16.32 14.10 -3.15
C SER A 82 17.73 13.61 -2.82
N LYS A 83 18.76 14.40 -3.12
CA LYS A 83 20.16 14.11 -2.78
C LYS A 83 20.41 14.22 -1.28
N PHE A 84 19.76 15.15 -0.60
CA PHE A 84 19.83 15.29 0.85
C PHE A 84 19.24 14.06 1.56
N PHE A 85 18.02 13.66 1.21
CA PHE A 85 17.42 12.45 1.77
C PHE A 85 18.14 11.19 1.34
N GLU A 86 18.84 11.20 0.20
CA GLU A 86 19.75 10.12 -0.18
C GLU A 86 20.93 10.02 0.78
N MET A 87 21.58 11.15 1.11
CA MET A 87 22.62 11.18 2.12
C MET A 87 22.11 10.77 3.50
N SER A 88 20.92 11.21 3.89
CA SER A 88 20.29 10.82 5.17
C SER A 88 19.98 9.32 5.22
N ALA A 89 19.46 8.75 4.12
CA ALA A 89 19.23 7.31 4.02
C ALA A 89 20.54 6.53 4.16
N MET A 90 21.63 7.00 3.52
CA MET A 90 22.97 6.39 3.67
C MET A 90 23.50 6.48 5.11
N ALA A 91 23.22 7.57 5.82
CA ALA A 91 23.57 7.74 7.23
C ALA A 91 22.75 6.82 8.16
N GLY A 92 21.56 6.41 7.73
CA GLY A 92 20.72 5.40 8.36
C GLY A 92 21.28 3.96 8.31
N GLY A 93 22.41 3.74 7.64
CA GLY A 93 23.13 2.47 7.65
C GLY A 93 22.64 1.46 6.61
N VAL A 94 23.07 0.20 6.76
CA VAL A 94 22.86 -0.84 5.73
C VAL A 94 21.40 -1.22 5.50
N ASN A 95 20.52 -0.93 6.45
CA ASN A 95 19.10 -1.28 6.43
C ASN A 95 18.23 -0.22 5.73
N ASN A 96 18.79 0.95 5.38
CA ASN A 96 18.06 2.05 4.75
C ASN A 96 18.46 2.18 3.28
N ARG A 97 17.84 1.37 2.41
CA ARG A 97 18.18 1.29 0.97
C ARG A 97 16.94 1.38 0.10
N ARG A 98 17.05 2.11 -1.02
CA ARG A 98 15.99 2.23 -2.03
C ARG A 98 16.26 1.30 -3.21
N PRO A 99 15.32 0.41 -3.59
CA PRO A 99 15.51 -0.48 -4.73
C PRO A 99 15.85 0.26 -6.03
N SER A 100 15.23 1.42 -6.27
CA SER A 100 15.45 2.27 -7.47
C SER A 100 16.90 2.68 -7.72
N LYS A 101 17.75 2.70 -6.68
CA LYS A 101 19.18 3.06 -6.79
C LYS A 101 20.06 1.92 -7.28
N TYR A 102 19.58 0.69 -7.19
CA TYR A 102 20.36 -0.51 -7.48
C TYR A 102 19.73 -1.40 -8.55
N GLU A 103 18.47 -1.16 -8.89
CA GLU A 103 17.72 -1.89 -9.91
C GLU A 103 17.47 -1.01 -11.13
N ALA A 104 17.08 -1.63 -12.25
CA ALA A 104 16.57 -0.87 -13.39
C ALA A 104 15.36 -0.03 -12.93
N PHE A 105 15.47 1.29 -13.10
CA PHE A 105 14.44 2.25 -12.71
C PHE A 105 14.37 3.45 -13.67
N ILE A 106 13.18 4.03 -13.83
CA ILE A 106 12.96 5.29 -14.57
C ILE A 106 12.99 6.44 -13.56
N ASP A 107 14.13 7.12 -13.46
CA ASP A 107 14.34 8.28 -12.58
C ASP A 107 14.35 9.59 -13.39
N ASP A 108 13.33 9.76 -14.24
CA ASP A 108 13.13 11.02 -14.98
C ASP A 108 12.03 11.86 -14.32
N LYS A 109 12.46 12.80 -13.49
CA LYS A 109 11.57 13.75 -12.80
C LYS A 109 10.95 14.79 -13.73
N THR A 110 11.16 14.73 -15.05
CA THR A 110 10.45 15.58 -16.01
C THR A 110 9.23 14.89 -16.60
N THR A 111 9.11 13.56 -16.46
CA THR A 111 8.02 12.79 -17.07
C THR A 111 6.78 12.63 -16.19
N TRP A 112 6.80 13.11 -14.94
CA TRP A 112 5.67 12.98 -14.01
C TRP A 112 4.39 13.64 -14.52
N ILE A 113 4.54 14.71 -15.31
CA ILE A 113 3.46 15.44 -15.97
C ILE A 113 2.73 14.57 -17.00
N SER A 114 3.40 13.55 -17.55
CA SER A 114 2.85 12.75 -18.64
C SER A 114 1.70 11.85 -18.20
N ASP A 115 0.70 11.75 -19.06
CA ASP A 115 -0.47 10.87 -18.88
C ASP A 115 -0.08 9.40 -18.79
N ARG A 116 0.99 9.01 -19.49
CA ARG A 116 1.54 7.66 -19.43
C ARG A 116 2.07 7.35 -18.03
N PHE A 117 2.87 8.25 -17.44
CA PHE A 117 3.42 8.05 -16.09
C PHE A 117 2.32 8.09 -15.02
N PHE A 118 1.39 9.04 -15.13
CA PHE A 118 0.18 9.10 -14.29
C PHE A 118 -0.60 7.78 -14.32
N THR A 119 -0.85 7.22 -15.51
CA THR A 119 -1.65 6.01 -15.66
C THR A 119 -0.91 4.75 -15.21
N GLN A 120 0.38 4.64 -15.51
CA GLN A 120 1.16 3.47 -15.08
C GLN A 120 1.34 3.38 -13.57
N GLN A 121 1.27 4.50 -12.82
CA GLN A 121 1.28 4.47 -11.35
C GLN A 121 0.09 3.69 -10.76
N ARG A 122 -1.04 3.58 -11.49
CA ARG A 122 -2.19 2.75 -11.10
C ARG A 122 -1.92 1.24 -11.15
N LEU A 123 -0.81 0.84 -11.77
CA LEU A 123 -0.44 -0.56 -12.03
C LEU A 123 0.93 -0.92 -11.42
N ALA A 124 1.78 0.08 -11.19
CA ALA A 124 3.18 -0.08 -10.79
C ALA A 124 3.67 0.95 -9.75
N GLY A 125 2.80 1.87 -9.31
CA GLY A 125 3.11 2.90 -8.33
C GLY A 125 2.83 2.43 -6.89
N ILE A 126 2.51 3.40 -6.03
CA ILE A 126 2.16 3.17 -4.61
C ILE A 126 0.83 2.42 -4.46
N ASN A 127 -0.15 2.75 -5.31
CA ASN A 127 -1.49 2.17 -5.22
C ASN A 127 -1.89 1.37 -6.47
N PRO A 128 -1.30 0.18 -6.68
CA PRO A 128 -1.77 -0.75 -7.69
C PRO A 128 -3.04 -1.49 -7.25
N MET A 129 -3.70 -1.11 -6.14
CA MET A 129 -4.79 -1.89 -5.54
C MET A 129 -6.18 -1.30 -5.83
N SER A 130 -6.29 -0.04 -6.23
CA SER A 130 -7.60 0.63 -6.34
C SER A 130 -8.27 0.58 -7.72
N LEU A 131 -7.53 0.37 -8.81
CA LEU A 131 -8.12 0.33 -10.16
C LEU A 131 -9.13 -0.83 -10.28
N ARG A 132 -10.34 -0.52 -10.76
CA ARG A 132 -11.43 -1.48 -11.03
C ARG A 132 -11.86 -1.41 -12.49
N ARG A 133 -12.23 -2.54 -13.08
CA ARG A 133 -12.92 -2.59 -14.38
C ARG A 133 -14.36 -2.14 -14.20
N VAL A 134 -14.91 -1.39 -15.16
CA VAL A 134 -16.34 -1.06 -15.21
C VAL A 134 -17.09 -2.23 -15.86
N THR A 135 -18.26 -2.59 -15.34
CA THR A 135 -19.06 -3.73 -15.85
C THR A 135 -20.54 -3.40 -16.01
N LEU A 136 -21.19 -3.98 -17.02
CA LEU A 136 -22.65 -3.90 -17.21
C LEU A 136 -23.36 -4.94 -16.33
N LYS A 137 -24.13 -4.47 -15.34
CA LYS A 137 -24.79 -5.25 -14.27
C LYS A 137 -23.81 -5.99 -13.37
N ALA A 138 -23.98 -5.84 -12.04
CA ALA A 138 -23.27 -6.60 -11.00
C ALA A 138 -23.06 -8.05 -11.44
N GLY A 139 -21.87 -8.35 -11.95
CA GLY A 139 -21.59 -9.57 -12.69
C GLY A 139 -21.78 -10.78 -11.79
N LYS A 140 -22.98 -11.34 -11.75
CA LYS A 140 -23.20 -12.73 -11.33
C LYS A 140 -22.68 -13.60 -12.48
N THR A 141 -21.36 -13.65 -12.65
CA THR A 141 -20.76 -14.72 -13.43
C THR A 141 -21.10 -16.01 -12.71
N SER A 142 -21.74 -16.95 -13.42
CA SER A 142 -22.12 -18.25 -12.90
C SER A 142 -20.98 -18.87 -12.09
N PHE A 143 -21.30 -19.38 -10.89
CA PHE A 143 -20.41 -20.00 -9.91
C PHE A 143 -19.70 -19.02 -8.93
N ASN A 144 -20.40 -18.73 -7.83
CA ASN A 144 -19.90 -18.39 -6.48
C ASN A 144 -18.92 -17.23 -6.24
N ASN A 145 -18.59 -16.39 -7.22
CA ASN A 145 -17.78 -15.20 -6.98
C ASN A 145 -18.68 -13.96 -7.03
N GLY A 146 -18.54 -13.04 -6.06
CA GLY A 146 -19.34 -11.82 -5.95
C GLY A 146 -19.21 -10.88 -7.16
N PRO A 147 -19.75 -9.64 -7.09
CA PRO A 147 -19.65 -8.69 -8.20
C PRO A 147 -18.17 -8.46 -8.57
N VAL A 148 -17.89 -8.49 -9.88
CA VAL A 148 -16.57 -8.18 -10.45
C VAL A 148 -16.57 -6.74 -10.95
N GLY A 149 -15.54 -5.97 -10.61
CA GLY A 149 -15.38 -4.58 -11.02
C GLY A 149 -16.30 -3.61 -10.27
N LEU A 150 -16.56 -2.47 -10.88
CA LEU A 150 -17.59 -1.52 -10.47
C LEU A 150 -18.74 -1.56 -11.48
N ASP A 151 -19.95 -1.76 -10.97
CA ASP A 151 -21.17 -1.78 -11.76
C ASP A 151 -21.48 -0.40 -12.36
N TRP A 152 -21.77 -0.36 -13.66
CA TRP A 152 -22.03 0.88 -14.40
C TRP A 152 -23.23 1.64 -13.85
N ASP A 153 -24.33 0.98 -13.49
CA ASP A 153 -25.52 1.64 -12.95
C ASP A 153 -25.25 2.31 -11.60
N THR A 154 -24.28 1.78 -10.86
CA THR A 154 -23.79 2.37 -9.60
C THR A 154 -22.90 3.57 -9.88
N LEU A 155 -21.92 3.43 -10.78
CA LEU A 155 -21.00 4.50 -11.16
C LEU A 155 -21.73 5.70 -11.79
N TYR A 156 -22.64 5.43 -12.74
CA TYR A 156 -23.37 6.44 -13.51
C TYR A 156 -24.15 7.42 -12.63
N LYS A 157 -24.63 7.00 -11.45
CA LYS A 157 -25.33 7.88 -10.49
C LYS A 157 -24.45 8.98 -9.90
N THR A 158 -23.14 8.81 -9.94
CA THR A 158 -22.15 9.77 -9.44
C THR A 158 -21.46 10.55 -10.56
N LEU A 159 -21.59 10.10 -11.82
CA LEU A 159 -20.99 10.79 -12.95
C LEU A 159 -21.82 12.01 -13.35
N ASN A 160 -21.12 13.04 -13.85
CA ASN A 160 -21.74 14.25 -14.37
C ASN A 160 -22.56 13.91 -15.62
N PRO A 161 -23.89 14.11 -15.61
CA PRO A 161 -24.77 13.71 -16.70
C PRO A 161 -24.66 14.63 -17.93
N GLU A 162 -24.09 15.83 -17.77
CA GLU A 162 -23.93 16.81 -18.85
C GLU A 162 -22.63 16.59 -19.64
N PHE A 163 -21.71 15.76 -19.13
CA PHE A 163 -20.46 15.44 -19.81
C PHE A 163 -20.62 14.29 -20.81
N ASP A 164 -20.02 14.45 -22.00
CA ASP A 164 -20.03 13.43 -23.06
C ASP A 164 -19.03 12.29 -22.76
N TRP A 165 -19.43 11.39 -21.87
CA TRP A 165 -18.62 10.21 -21.49
C TRP A 165 -18.38 9.25 -22.65
N GLU A 166 -19.33 9.11 -23.57
CA GLU A 166 -19.19 8.24 -24.74
C GLU A 166 -18.14 8.79 -25.70
N GLY A 167 -18.24 10.06 -26.07
CA GLY A 167 -17.27 10.73 -26.94
C GLY A 167 -15.86 10.73 -26.34
N ALA A 168 -15.73 10.93 -25.02
CA ALA A 168 -14.45 10.85 -24.34
C ALA A 168 -13.82 9.44 -24.42
N VAL A 169 -14.62 8.39 -24.20
CA VAL A 169 -14.15 6.99 -24.29
C VAL A 169 -13.80 6.61 -25.74
N GLN A 170 -14.63 6.99 -26.70
CA GLN A 170 -14.37 6.79 -28.14
C GLN A 170 -13.04 7.43 -28.55
N LYS A 171 -12.80 8.68 -28.12
CA LYS A 171 -11.55 9.40 -28.39
C LYS A 171 -10.34 8.71 -27.76
N ALA A 172 -10.43 8.31 -26.49
CA ALA A 172 -9.35 7.61 -25.80
C ALA A 172 -8.98 6.29 -26.50
N LEU A 173 -9.99 5.48 -26.85
CA LEU A 173 -9.82 4.21 -27.56
C LEU A 173 -9.37 4.39 -29.01
N GLY A 174 -9.73 5.50 -29.66
CA GLY A 174 -9.59 5.67 -31.10
C GLY A 174 -10.53 4.75 -31.89
N SER A 175 -11.77 4.58 -31.40
CA SER A 175 -12.80 3.71 -31.98
C SER A 175 -14.17 4.36 -31.89
N ASP A 176 -15.09 3.98 -32.79
CA ASP A 176 -16.49 4.45 -32.78
C ASP A 176 -17.42 3.56 -31.94
N ASP A 177 -16.87 2.64 -31.14
CA ASP A 177 -17.66 1.79 -30.25
C ASP A 177 -18.43 2.65 -29.23
N THR A 178 -19.68 2.31 -28.97
CA THR A 178 -20.47 2.96 -27.92
C THR A 178 -19.85 2.72 -26.54
N LEU A 179 -20.18 3.56 -25.56
CA LEU A 179 -19.70 3.39 -24.19
C LEU A 179 -20.14 2.03 -23.62
N GLU A 180 -21.37 1.62 -23.88
CA GLU A 180 -21.90 0.32 -23.47
C GLU A 180 -21.08 -0.83 -24.09
N GLU A 181 -20.76 -0.77 -25.39
CA GLU A 181 -19.91 -1.78 -26.06
C GLU A 181 -18.49 -1.80 -25.49
N ALA A 182 -17.89 -0.64 -25.20
CA ALA A 182 -16.58 -0.56 -24.58
C ALA A 182 -16.54 -1.19 -23.18
N ILE A 183 -17.57 -0.96 -22.37
CA ILE A 183 -17.73 -1.60 -21.05
C ILE A 183 -17.97 -3.11 -21.21
N TYR A 184 -18.84 -3.52 -22.13
CA TYR A 184 -19.13 -4.93 -22.41
C TYR A 184 -17.88 -5.72 -22.82
N GLN A 185 -17.02 -5.10 -23.63
CA GLN A 185 -15.73 -5.64 -24.05
C GLN A 185 -14.66 -5.58 -22.95
N GLY A 186 -14.97 -5.02 -21.78
CA GLY A 186 -14.08 -4.94 -20.62
C GLY A 186 -12.95 -3.91 -20.76
N ARG A 187 -13.08 -2.95 -21.67
CA ARG A 187 -12.02 -1.97 -21.99
C ARG A 187 -12.03 -0.73 -21.11
N VAL A 188 -13.05 -0.53 -20.26
CA VAL A 188 -13.18 0.66 -19.41
C VAL A 188 -12.85 0.34 -17.96
N TYR A 189 -12.04 1.18 -17.33
CA TYR A 189 -11.60 1.08 -15.94
C TYR A 189 -11.82 2.39 -15.20
N VAL A 190 -11.86 2.34 -13.88
CA VAL A 190 -12.17 3.48 -13.03
C VAL A 190 -11.39 3.44 -11.72
N LEU A 191 -10.96 4.61 -11.26
CA LEU A 191 -10.68 4.88 -9.85
C LEU A 191 -11.86 5.60 -9.24
N ARG A 192 -12.35 5.06 -8.13
CA ARG A 192 -13.42 5.62 -7.33
C ARG A 192 -13.08 5.35 -5.87
N TYR A 193 -13.08 6.40 -5.05
CA TYR A 193 -12.66 6.36 -3.65
C TYR A 193 -13.84 6.67 -2.73
N GLU A 194 -14.80 5.74 -2.61
CA GLU A 194 -16.05 5.97 -1.89
C GLU A 194 -15.85 6.34 -0.41
N LEU A 195 -14.73 5.95 0.21
CA LEU A 195 -14.40 6.34 1.59
C LEU A 195 -13.97 7.81 1.73
N CYS A 196 -13.64 8.46 0.62
CA CYS A 196 -13.21 9.85 0.55
C CYS A 196 -14.37 10.83 0.32
N ASP A 197 -15.58 10.34 0.06
CA ASP A 197 -16.76 11.17 -0.14
C ASP A 197 -17.08 11.98 1.11
N ASP A 198 -17.40 13.26 0.96
CA ASP A 198 -17.74 14.18 2.06
C ASP A 198 -16.67 14.29 3.15
N LEU A 199 -15.40 13.99 2.88
CA LEU A 199 -14.35 14.18 3.88
C LEU A 199 -14.30 15.64 4.32
N PRO A 200 -14.07 15.90 5.62
CA PRO A 200 -13.91 17.27 6.07
C PRO A 200 -12.67 17.90 5.42
N ARG A 201 -12.61 19.23 5.42
CA ARG A 201 -11.38 19.98 5.28
C ARG A 201 -11.03 20.58 6.63
N GLU A 202 -9.79 20.41 7.08
CA GLU A 202 -9.26 21.13 8.22
C GLU A 202 -9.25 22.64 7.93
N GLU A 203 -9.76 23.41 8.88
CA GLU A 203 -9.91 24.87 8.68
C GLU A 203 -8.56 25.58 8.62
N VAL A 204 -7.57 25.07 9.35
CA VAL A 204 -6.24 25.67 9.48
C VAL A 204 -5.20 24.80 8.78
N ASP A 205 -4.45 25.38 7.85
CA ASP A 205 -3.24 24.75 7.33
C ASP A 205 -2.08 24.93 8.33
N LEU A 206 -1.62 23.85 8.95
CA LEU A 206 -0.54 23.91 9.94
C LEU A 206 0.85 24.21 9.34
N THR A 207 0.99 24.16 8.03
CA THR A 207 2.29 24.18 7.33
C THR A 207 2.43 25.30 6.30
N ASP A 208 1.34 26.02 6.00
CA ASP A 208 1.32 27.16 5.08
C ASP A 208 0.57 28.34 5.72
N ASN A 209 1.21 29.51 5.74
CA ASN A 209 0.66 30.75 6.30
C ASN A 209 0.62 31.89 5.26
N ASP A 210 0.82 31.61 3.96
CA ASP A 210 0.75 32.64 2.92
C ASP A 210 -0.70 33.13 2.75
N PRO A 211 -0.99 34.42 3.00
CA PRO A 211 -2.35 34.95 2.90
C PRO A 211 -2.91 34.98 1.47
N ASN A 212 -2.06 34.75 0.44
CA ASN A 212 -2.50 34.65 -0.96
C ASN A 212 -2.91 33.23 -1.35
N ARG A 213 -2.70 32.25 -0.48
CA ARG A 213 -2.94 30.84 -0.72
C ARG A 213 -4.10 30.34 0.14
N THR A 214 -4.94 29.51 -0.44
CA THR A 214 -6.03 28.83 0.27
C THR A 214 -6.01 27.36 -0.08
N MET A 215 -5.82 26.50 0.92
CA MET A 215 -5.84 25.05 0.75
C MET A 215 -7.18 24.61 0.16
N TRP A 216 -7.15 23.69 -0.80
CA TRP A 216 -8.36 23.09 -1.38
C TRP A 216 -9.15 22.29 -0.34
N ASP A 217 -10.45 22.16 -0.58
CA ASP A 217 -11.27 21.17 0.09
C ASP A 217 -10.82 19.75 -0.24
N THR A 218 -11.17 18.81 0.63
CA THR A 218 -10.94 17.40 0.34
C THR A 218 -11.94 16.93 -0.71
N LEU A 219 -11.44 16.58 -1.90
CA LEU A 219 -12.27 16.08 -2.99
C LEU A 219 -12.15 14.54 -3.13
N SER A 220 -13.17 13.94 -3.73
CA SER A 220 -13.27 12.51 -4.04
C SER A 220 -13.38 12.31 -5.56
N PRO A 221 -12.29 12.52 -6.33
CA PRO A 221 -12.34 12.48 -7.79
C PRO A 221 -12.71 11.10 -8.33
N ILE A 222 -13.31 11.11 -9.53
CA ILE A 222 -13.61 9.91 -10.31
C ILE A 222 -12.78 9.95 -11.60
N ALA A 223 -11.86 9.01 -11.77
CA ALA A 223 -10.98 8.96 -12.94
C ALA A 223 -11.29 7.73 -13.80
N LEU A 224 -11.70 7.94 -15.04
CA LEU A 224 -11.92 6.88 -16.02
C LEU A 224 -10.68 6.65 -16.87
N PHE A 225 -10.45 5.39 -17.21
CA PHE A 225 -9.35 4.92 -18.05
C PHE A 225 -9.87 3.95 -19.09
N ALA A 226 -9.16 3.83 -20.21
CA ALA A 226 -9.45 2.89 -21.27
C ALA A 226 -8.25 1.99 -21.56
N SER A 227 -8.51 0.74 -21.89
CA SER A 227 -7.53 -0.20 -22.44
C SER A 227 -7.49 -0.03 -23.96
N LYS A 228 -6.54 0.79 -24.41
CA LYS A 228 -6.34 1.14 -25.81
C LYS A 228 -5.38 0.16 -26.46
N GLN A 229 -5.79 -0.50 -27.55
CA GLN A 229 -4.90 -1.33 -28.32
C GLN A 229 -4.03 -0.46 -29.25
N ASP A 230 -2.71 -0.63 -29.16
CA ASP A 230 -1.80 -0.07 -30.14
C ASP A 230 -1.98 -0.76 -31.50
N PHE A 231 -2.07 0.06 -32.55
CA PHE A 231 -2.38 -0.43 -33.89
C PHE A 231 -1.28 -1.33 -34.47
N LEU A 232 0.00 -1.07 -34.14
CA LEU A 232 1.15 -1.75 -34.70
C LEU A 232 1.51 -3.00 -33.90
N THR A 233 1.64 -2.87 -32.58
CA THR A 233 2.06 -3.96 -31.70
C THR A 233 0.93 -4.91 -31.34
N LYS A 234 -0.34 -4.46 -31.49
CA LYS A 234 -1.55 -5.14 -31.02
C LYS A 234 -1.57 -5.39 -29.51
N THR A 235 -0.74 -4.67 -28.75
CA THR A 235 -0.73 -4.70 -27.29
C THR A 235 -1.61 -3.59 -26.74
N ASN A 236 -2.26 -3.84 -25.61
CA ASN A 236 -3.10 -2.84 -24.97
C ASN A 236 -2.32 -2.04 -23.92
N ASP A 237 -2.56 -0.74 -23.88
CA ASP A 237 -2.09 0.16 -22.84
C ASP A 237 -3.28 0.81 -22.13
N LEU A 238 -3.15 0.98 -20.81
CA LEU A 238 -4.08 1.78 -20.06
C LEU A 238 -3.81 3.26 -20.35
N VAL A 239 -4.82 4.00 -20.78
CA VAL A 239 -4.77 5.44 -21.06
C VAL A 239 -5.86 6.17 -20.29
N PRO A 240 -5.64 7.43 -19.86
CA PRO A 240 -6.68 8.18 -19.19
C PRO A 240 -7.76 8.62 -20.18
N VAL A 241 -9.01 8.68 -19.71
CA VAL A 241 -10.18 9.15 -20.47
C VAL A 241 -10.56 10.55 -20.01
N ALA A 242 -10.97 10.65 -18.75
CA ALA A 242 -11.44 11.88 -18.13
C ALA A 242 -11.40 11.75 -16.60
N ILE A 243 -11.36 12.89 -15.92
CA ILE A 243 -11.38 13.00 -14.47
C ILE A 243 -12.48 13.98 -14.09
N GLN A 244 -13.45 13.52 -13.31
CA GLN A 244 -14.39 14.37 -12.59
C GLN A 244 -13.75 14.80 -11.27
N MET A 245 -13.79 16.09 -10.96
CA MET A 245 -13.04 16.67 -9.83
C MET A 245 -13.54 16.19 -8.46
N ASP A 246 -14.83 15.92 -8.32
CA ASP A 246 -15.42 15.39 -7.09
C ASP A 246 -16.49 14.34 -7.40
N TYR A 247 -16.94 13.59 -6.40
CA TYR A 247 -17.89 12.49 -6.60
C TYR A 247 -19.32 12.98 -6.90
N THR A 248 -19.59 14.29 -6.77
CA THR A 248 -20.90 14.88 -7.00
C THR A 248 -21.16 15.06 -8.51
N PRO A 249 -22.39 14.75 -9.00
CA PRO A 249 -22.71 14.83 -10.43
C PRO A 249 -22.63 16.24 -11.06
N ASP A 250 -22.57 17.30 -10.27
CA ASP A 250 -22.41 18.68 -10.76
C ASP A 250 -20.95 19.12 -10.90
N SER A 251 -20.01 18.27 -10.47
CA SER A 251 -18.58 18.58 -10.51
C SER A 251 -18.03 18.62 -11.95
N SER A 252 -17.10 19.54 -12.20
CA SER A 252 -16.42 19.67 -13.50
C SER A 252 -15.68 18.40 -13.88
N VAL A 253 -15.68 18.10 -15.18
CA VAL A 253 -14.97 16.95 -15.76
C VAL A 253 -13.96 17.47 -16.76
N TYR A 254 -12.72 16.98 -16.67
CA TYR A 254 -11.61 17.36 -17.54
C TYR A 254 -11.01 16.14 -18.22
N THR A 255 -10.55 16.33 -19.45
CA THR A 255 -9.94 15.37 -20.35
C THR A 255 -8.49 15.77 -20.64
N PRO A 256 -7.68 14.89 -21.26
CA PRO A 256 -6.33 15.25 -21.70
C PRO A 256 -6.19 16.49 -22.58
N ASP A 257 -7.27 17.00 -23.18
CA ASP A 257 -7.25 18.19 -24.02
C ASP A 257 -7.53 19.50 -23.26
N ASP A 258 -7.83 19.44 -21.96
CA ASP A 258 -8.19 20.61 -21.15
C ASP A 258 -6.98 21.30 -20.49
N ASP A 259 -5.80 21.18 -21.10
CA ASP A 259 -4.53 21.84 -20.74
C ASP A 259 -4.24 21.85 -19.22
N ASP A 260 -4.25 23.02 -18.59
CA ASP A 260 -3.93 23.21 -17.17
C ASP A 260 -4.99 22.60 -16.25
N ASN A 261 -6.27 22.61 -16.64
CA ASN A 261 -7.31 21.96 -15.87
C ASN A 261 -7.09 20.44 -15.82
N TRP A 262 -6.59 19.86 -16.92
CA TRP A 262 -6.21 18.45 -16.93
C TRP A 262 -5.07 18.15 -15.95
N MET A 263 -4.07 19.02 -15.87
CA MET A 263 -3.01 18.90 -14.88
C MET A 263 -3.57 18.93 -13.46
N LEU A 264 -4.42 19.91 -13.14
CA LEU A 264 -5.06 20.04 -11.84
C LEU A 264 -5.93 18.82 -11.48
N ALA A 265 -6.65 18.27 -12.45
CA ALA A 265 -7.45 17.07 -12.26
C ALA A 265 -6.59 15.84 -11.94
N LYS A 266 -5.47 15.66 -12.65
CA LYS A 266 -4.51 14.58 -12.34
C LYS A 266 -3.93 14.75 -10.94
N LEU A 267 -3.52 15.95 -10.56
CA LEU A 267 -2.98 16.23 -9.23
C LEU A 267 -4.00 15.94 -8.12
N ASN A 268 -5.27 16.29 -8.34
CA ASN A 268 -6.36 15.94 -7.43
C ASN A 268 -6.47 14.43 -7.23
N VAL A 269 -6.42 13.65 -8.32
CA VAL A 269 -6.37 12.18 -8.23
C VAL A 269 -5.14 11.69 -7.47
N GLN A 270 -3.96 12.29 -7.70
CA GLN A 270 -2.73 11.90 -6.98
C GLN A 270 -2.84 12.13 -5.47
N VAL A 271 -3.42 13.26 -5.03
CA VAL A 271 -3.66 13.56 -3.60
C VAL A 271 -4.56 12.51 -2.97
N THR A 272 -5.73 12.26 -3.57
CA THR A 272 -6.70 11.30 -3.04
C THR A 272 -6.16 9.87 -3.09
N ASP A 273 -5.48 9.48 -4.17
CA ASP A 273 -4.88 8.14 -4.34
C ASP A 273 -3.80 7.88 -3.27
N LEU A 274 -2.93 8.85 -3.01
CA LEU A 274 -1.89 8.73 -1.98
C LEU A 274 -2.51 8.59 -0.58
N GLY A 275 -3.46 9.45 -0.22
CA GLY A 275 -4.15 9.39 1.08
C GLY A 275 -4.89 8.07 1.28
N TYR A 276 -5.62 7.62 0.26
CA TYR A 276 -6.33 6.35 0.28
C TYR A 276 -5.36 5.17 0.42
N ALA A 277 -4.26 5.16 -0.35
CA ALA A 277 -3.26 4.09 -0.29
C ALA A 277 -2.63 3.97 1.09
N GLN A 278 -2.22 5.08 1.69
CA GLN A 278 -1.53 5.07 2.99
C GLN A 278 -2.47 4.74 4.15
N ILE A 279 -3.74 5.19 4.11
CA ILE A 279 -4.68 4.97 5.21
C ILE A 279 -5.44 3.65 5.07
N VAL A 280 -5.97 3.36 3.89
CA VAL A 280 -6.85 2.20 3.65
C VAL A 280 -6.03 0.97 3.30
N GLU A 281 -5.26 1.02 2.22
CA GLU A 281 -4.53 -0.15 1.69
C GLU A 281 -3.33 -0.53 2.55
N HIS A 282 -2.66 0.46 3.17
CA HIS A 282 -1.47 0.25 3.99
C HIS A 282 -1.81 0.14 5.48
N LEU A 283 -2.23 1.24 6.14
CA LEU A 283 -2.42 1.22 7.59
C LEU A 283 -3.57 0.31 8.03
N GLY A 284 -4.74 0.41 7.40
CA GLY A 284 -5.92 -0.39 7.75
C GLY A 284 -5.79 -1.87 7.36
N LYS A 285 -5.68 -2.15 6.06
CA LYS A 285 -5.72 -3.51 5.50
C LYS A 285 -4.45 -4.33 5.70
N VAL A 286 -3.32 -3.72 6.06
CA VAL A 286 -2.06 -4.43 6.32
C VAL A 286 -1.67 -4.32 7.79
N HIS A 287 -1.28 -3.14 8.25
CA HIS A 287 -0.75 -2.96 9.61
C HIS A 287 -1.75 -3.38 10.70
N PHE A 288 -2.92 -2.75 10.73
CA PHE A 288 -3.90 -2.99 11.78
C PHE A 288 -4.64 -4.32 11.64
N LEU A 289 -4.88 -4.78 10.40
CA LEU A 289 -5.46 -6.11 10.16
C LEU A 289 -4.54 -7.24 10.61
N MET A 290 -3.23 -7.13 10.39
CA MET A 290 -2.29 -8.23 10.63
C MET A 290 -1.65 -8.22 12.03
N GLU A 291 -1.60 -7.09 12.73
CA GLU A 291 -1.14 -7.04 14.13
C GLU A 291 -1.78 -8.09 15.05
N PRO A 292 -3.12 -8.28 15.07
CA PRO A 292 -3.72 -9.28 15.94
C PRO A 292 -3.23 -10.70 15.65
N PHE A 293 -2.97 -11.07 14.38
CA PHE A 293 -2.40 -12.37 14.04
C PHE A 293 -1.04 -12.55 14.71
N CYS A 294 -0.18 -11.53 14.64
CA CYS A 294 1.15 -11.57 15.23
C CYS A 294 1.16 -11.53 16.76
N VAL A 295 0.21 -10.82 17.36
CA VAL A 295 0.05 -10.83 18.82
C VAL A 295 -0.48 -12.17 19.28
N VAL A 296 -1.54 -12.72 18.67
CA VAL A 296 -2.16 -14.01 19.03
C VAL A 296 -1.21 -15.19 18.81
N LEU A 297 -0.38 -15.15 17.77
CA LEU A 297 0.69 -16.13 17.53
C LEU A 297 1.52 -16.37 18.79
N LYS A 298 1.97 -15.29 19.45
CA LYS A 298 2.82 -15.33 20.64
C LYS A 298 2.13 -15.97 21.86
N ARG A 299 0.80 -16.06 21.88
CA ARG A 299 -0.03 -16.46 23.06
C ARG A 299 -0.68 -17.83 22.91
N THR A 300 -0.75 -18.33 21.67
CA THR A 300 -1.53 -19.53 21.33
C THR A 300 -0.66 -20.65 20.75
N LEU A 301 0.46 -20.33 20.11
CA LEU A 301 1.42 -21.32 19.61
C LEU A 301 2.69 -21.30 20.46
N SER A 302 3.06 -22.46 21.02
CA SER A 302 4.30 -22.63 21.79
C SER A 302 5.50 -22.28 20.91
N SER A 303 6.59 -21.80 21.53
CA SER A 303 7.86 -21.63 20.83
C SER A 303 8.32 -22.92 20.14
N SER A 304 7.95 -24.11 20.60
CA SER A 304 8.30 -25.38 19.95
C SER A 304 7.36 -25.78 18.79
N HIS A 305 6.24 -25.06 18.61
CA HIS A 305 5.26 -25.37 17.57
C HIS A 305 5.84 -25.09 16.17
N PRO A 306 5.71 -25.99 15.18
CA PRO A 306 6.28 -25.79 13.85
C PRO A 306 5.84 -24.50 13.16
N LEU A 307 4.55 -24.13 13.24
CA LEU A 307 4.07 -22.87 12.69
C LEU A 307 4.61 -21.63 13.43
N HIS A 308 4.85 -21.72 14.75
CA HIS A 308 5.51 -20.63 15.48
C HIS A 308 6.92 -20.40 14.96
N GLN A 309 7.66 -21.48 14.67
CA GLN A 309 9.04 -21.41 14.21
C GLN A 309 9.20 -20.57 12.93
N ILE A 310 8.27 -20.64 11.99
CA ILE A 310 8.32 -19.81 10.77
C ILE A 310 7.60 -18.46 10.94
N LEU A 311 6.40 -18.44 11.53
CA LEU A 311 5.57 -17.23 11.56
C LEU A 311 6.17 -16.14 12.47
N LYS A 312 6.99 -16.49 13.48
CA LYS A 312 7.63 -15.50 14.34
C LYS A 312 8.54 -14.52 13.56
N TYR A 313 9.12 -14.96 12.44
CA TYR A 313 9.97 -14.11 11.58
C TYR A 313 9.12 -13.17 10.73
N HIS A 314 8.01 -13.64 10.19
CA HIS A 314 7.04 -12.81 9.45
C HIS A 314 6.31 -11.81 10.36
N CYS A 315 6.10 -12.19 11.62
CA CYS A 315 5.47 -11.38 12.66
C CYS A 315 6.45 -10.64 13.57
N ARG A 316 7.74 -10.55 13.19
CA ARG A 316 8.79 -10.00 14.04
C ARG A 316 8.39 -8.62 14.58
N ASP A 317 7.81 -7.77 13.73
CA ASP A 317 7.78 -6.35 14.07
C ASP A 317 6.64 -5.48 13.51
N VAL A 318 5.44 -6.04 13.41
CA VAL A 318 4.25 -5.20 13.16
C VAL A 318 3.87 -4.34 14.37
N THR A 319 4.23 -4.76 15.59
CA THR A 319 3.78 -4.11 16.83
C THR A 319 4.49 -2.79 17.15
N VAL A 320 5.79 -2.65 16.83
CA VAL A 320 6.55 -1.42 17.07
C VAL A 320 6.06 -0.25 16.21
N PRO A 321 5.97 -0.35 14.87
CA PRO A 321 5.46 0.74 14.05
C PRO A 321 3.99 1.06 14.38
N ASN A 322 3.17 0.07 14.78
CA ASN A 322 1.78 0.36 15.16
C ASN A 322 1.67 1.07 16.52
N THR A 323 2.52 0.71 17.48
CA THR A 323 2.48 1.30 18.84
C THR A 323 3.17 2.67 18.90
N ILE A 324 4.23 2.87 18.12
CA ILE A 324 5.06 4.09 18.13
C ILE A 324 4.73 4.99 16.94
N GLY A 325 4.70 4.42 15.73
CA GLY A 325 4.57 5.16 14.48
C GLY A 325 3.14 5.60 14.18
N ALA A 326 2.13 4.74 14.37
CA ALA A 326 0.74 5.11 14.05
C ALA A 326 0.26 6.35 14.83
N PRO A 327 0.54 6.54 16.13
CA PRO A 327 0.22 7.80 16.82
C PRO A 327 0.90 9.04 16.22
N LYS A 328 2.11 8.90 15.65
CA LYS A 328 2.82 9.97 14.92
C LYS A 328 2.29 10.20 13.52
N LEU A 329 1.48 9.29 13.01
CA LEU A 329 0.80 9.45 11.74
C LEU A 329 -0.56 10.11 11.96
N VAL A 330 -1.39 9.48 12.79
CA VAL A 330 -2.84 9.77 12.93
C VAL A 330 -3.19 10.44 14.26
N GLY A 331 -2.22 11.05 14.95
CA GLY A 331 -2.44 11.87 16.14
C GLY A 331 -2.81 13.31 15.80
N GLU A 332 -3.35 14.05 16.77
CA GLU A 332 -3.64 15.48 16.63
C GLU A 332 -2.34 16.29 16.45
N GLY A 333 -2.29 17.14 15.44
CA GLY A 333 -1.13 17.96 15.06
C GLY A 333 0.01 17.18 14.39
N GLU A 334 -0.19 15.88 14.10
CA GLU A 334 0.83 14.99 13.54
C GLU A 334 0.71 14.91 12.00
N PHE A 335 1.37 13.94 11.34
CA PHE A 335 1.57 13.96 9.88
C PHE A 335 0.29 14.15 9.07
N MET A 336 -0.83 13.52 9.43
CA MET A 336 -2.06 13.66 8.65
C MET A 336 -2.63 15.08 8.69
N ASP A 337 -2.59 15.76 9.85
CA ASP A 337 -3.01 17.18 9.97
C ASP A 337 -2.07 18.13 9.22
N GLN A 338 -0.79 17.78 9.15
CA GLN A 338 0.20 18.61 8.47
C GLN A 338 0.14 18.47 6.95
N LEU A 339 -0.14 17.26 6.45
CA LEU A 339 0.04 16.92 5.04
C LEU A 339 -1.25 16.91 4.23
N PHE A 340 -2.37 16.43 4.77
CA PHE A 340 -3.60 16.23 4.01
C PHE A 340 -4.69 17.21 4.45
N ALA A 341 -5.48 17.67 3.48
CA ALA A 341 -6.59 18.59 3.74
C ALA A 341 -7.63 18.01 4.70
N PHE A 342 -7.83 16.69 4.73
CA PHE A 342 -8.79 16.03 5.62
C PHE A 342 -8.29 15.77 7.04
N GLY A 343 -7.00 16.00 7.29
CA GLY A 343 -6.40 15.91 8.62
C GLY A 343 -6.67 14.63 9.39
N ASN A 344 -6.61 14.77 10.71
CA ASN A 344 -6.84 13.75 11.70
C ASN A 344 -8.29 13.26 11.70
N GLU A 345 -9.23 14.20 11.61
CA GLU A 345 -10.66 13.91 11.68
C GLU A 345 -11.09 13.02 10.51
N GLY A 346 -10.71 13.43 9.29
CA GLY A 346 -10.94 12.65 8.08
C GLY A 346 -10.22 11.31 8.13
N THR A 347 -8.96 11.27 8.57
CA THR A 347 -8.20 10.01 8.74
C THR A 347 -8.93 9.04 9.67
N THR A 348 -9.40 9.54 10.81
CA THR A 348 -10.12 8.76 11.82
C THR A 348 -11.41 8.18 11.23
N ARG A 349 -12.14 8.98 10.44
CA ARG A 349 -13.35 8.52 9.76
C ARG A 349 -13.03 7.42 8.74
N ILE A 350 -12.05 7.65 7.87
CA ILE A 350 -11.63 6.68 6.84
C ILE A 350 -11.22 5.36 7.50
N LEU A 351 -10.41 5.39 8.58
CA LEU A 351 -9.96 4.18 9.27
C LEU A 351 -11.11 3.37 9.87
N ARG A 352 -12.13 4.03 10.43
CA ARG A 352 -13.33 3.36 10.96
C ARG A 352 -14.13 2.65 9.86
N GLU A 353 -14.22 3.26 8.68
CA GLU A 353 -14.90 2.63 7.54
C GLU A 353 -14.03 1.54 6.91
N ALA A 354 -12.72 1.77 6.77
CA ALA A 354 -11.75 0.77 6.31
C ALA A 354 -11.74 -0.48 7.20
N HIS A 355 -11.96 -0.34 8.51
CA HIS A 355 -12.09 -1.49 9.42
C HIS A 355 -13.21 -2.43 9.01
N LYS A 356 -14.34 -1.89 8.53
CA LYS A 356 -15.48 -2.70 8.06
C LYS A 356 -15.15 -3.48 6.78
N LEU A 357 -14.20 -2.96 5.99
CA LEU A 357 -13.73 -3.57 4.74
C LEU A 357 -12.52 -4.50 4.94
N SER A 358 -11.79 -4.35 6.05
CA SER A 358 -10.60 -5.14 6.39
C SER A 358 -11.00 -6.53 6.91
N THR A 359 -11.67 -7.30 6.06
CA THR A 359 -12.07 -8.68 6.32
C THR A 359 -10.95 -9.64 5.95
N TRP A 360 -11.06 -10.91 6.34
CA TRP A 360 -10.13 -11.94 5.91
C TRP A 360 -9.98 -12.01 4.39
N ASP A 361 -11.06 -11.75 3.64
CA ASP A 361 -11.07 -11.85 2.18
C ASP A 361 -10.06 -10.92 1.49
N VAL A 362 -9.66 -9.81 2.11
CA VAL A 362 -8.67 -8.88 1.51
C VAL A 362 -7.26 -9.46 1.47
N THR A 363 -6.99 -10.54 2.22
CA THR A 363 -5.70 -11.25 2.20
C THR A 363 -5.59 -12.27 1.07
N ASP A 364 -6.67 -12.52 0.32
CA ASP A 364 -6.64 -13.37 -0.87
C ASP A 364 -6.23 -12.54 -2.10
N PHE A 365 -4.92 -12.52 -2.36
CA PHE A 365 -4.31 -11.76 -3.45
C PHE A 365 -4.98 -12.00 -4.81
N ARG A 366 -5.24 -13.27 -5.17
CA ARG A 366 -5.81 -13.60 -6.49
C ARG A 366 -7.27 -13.18 -6.58
N ASN A 367 -8.02 -13.38 -5.51
CA ASN A 367 -9.41 -12.95 -5.45
C ASN A 367 -9.52 -11.43 -5.48
N GLU A 368 -8.64 -10.67 -4.82
CA GLU A 368 -8.63 -9.20 -4.91
C GLU A 368 -8.31 -8.68 -6.33
N ILE A 369 -7.42 -9.35 -7.08
CA ILE A 369 -7.20 -9.06 -8.50
C ILE A 369 -8.46 -9.36 -9.33
N LYS A 370 -9.08 -10.52 -9.10
CA LYS A 370 -10.28 -10.96 -9.83
C LYS A 370 -11.51 -10.11 -9.52
N LYS A 371 -11.78 -9.81 -8.26
CA LYS A 371 -12.90 -8.95 -7.80
C LYS A 371 -12.83 -7.58 -8.43
N ARG A 372 -11.63 -7.04 -8.67
CA ARG A 372 -11.46 -5.75 -9.36
C ARG A 372 -11.61 -5.85 -10.88
N GLY A 373 -11.62 -7.06 -11.44
CA GLY A 373 -11.74 -7.29 -12.90
C GLY A 373 -10.46 -6.95 -13.67
N VAL A 374 -9.30 -7.02 -13.02
CA VAL A 374 -7.98 -6.64 -13.58
C VAL A 374 -7.08 -7.87 -13.82
N ASP A 375 -7.67 -9.07 -13.85
CA ASP A 375 -7.02 -10.35 -14.12
C ASP A 375 -6.81 -10.64 -15.62
N ASP A 376 -7.50 -9.92 -16.52
CA ASP A 376 -7.35 -10.09 -17.97
C ASP A 376 -6.00 -9.55 -18.46
N LYS A 377 -5.09 -10.46 -18.83
CA LYS A 377 -3.75 -10.12 -19.33
C LYS A 377 -3.71 -9.70 -20.79
N LYS A 378 -4.80 -9.82 -21.55
CA LYS A 378 -4.89 -9.31 -22.93
C LYS A 378 -5.32 -7.86 -22.92
N LEU A 379 -6.32 -7.53 -22.11
CA LEU A 379 -6.81 -6.16 -21.94
C LEU A 379 -5.90 -5.32 -21.05
N LEU A 380 -5.23 -5.93 -20.07
CA LEU A 380 -4.28 -5.23 -19.20
C LEU A 380 -2.96 -6.02 -19.12
N PRO A 381 -2.16 -6.03 -20.21
CA PRO A 381 -0.95 -6.84 -20.29
C PRO A 381 0.17 -6.32 -19.39
N TYR A 382 0.34 -5.00 -19.32
CA TYR A 382 1.28 -4.36 -18.41
C TYR A 382 0.63 -4.19 -17.03
N TYR A 383 0.92 -5.10 -16.10
CA TYR A 383 0.49 -4.94 -14.71
C TYR A 383 1.48 -5.63 -13.74
N PRO A 384 2.59 -4.96 -13.41
CA PRO A 384 3.69 -5.60 -12.71
C PRO A 384 3.36 -6.06 -11.29
N TYR A 385 2.55 -5.32 -10.53
CA TYR A 385 2.09 -5.76 -9.21
C TYR A 385 1.38 -7.11 -9.27
N ARG A 386 0.43 -7.29 -10.19
CA ARG A 386 -0.29 -8.55 -10.43
C ARG A 386 0.68 -9.69 -10.79
N ASP A 387 1.51 -9.45 -11.79
CA ASP A 387 2.29 -10.53 -12.40
C ASP A 387 3.52 -10.93 -11.58
N ASP A 388 4.15 -9.98 -10.90
CA ASP A 388 5.31 -10.24 -10.04
C ASP A 388 4.85 -10.73 -8.67
N GLY A 389 3.75 -10.20 -8.13
CA GLY A 389 3.12 -10.66 -6.90
C GLY A 389 2.67 -12.13 -7.00
N GLU A 390 1.99 -12.52 -8.10
CA GLU A 390 1.61 -13.92 -8.34
C GLU A 390 2.81 -14.87 -8.35
N LYS A 391 3.93 -14.42 -8.94
CA LYS A 391 5.15 -15.22 -9.02
C LYS A 391 5.74 -15.50 -7.64
N ILE A 392 5.78 -14.49 -6.77
CA ILE A 392 6.27 -14.64 -5.39
C ILE A 392 5.26 -15.43 -4.55
N LEU A 393 3.97 -15.15 -4.67
CA LEU A 393 2.90 -15.88 -3.98
C LEU A 393 3.01 -17.38 -4.24
N LYS A 394 3.25 -17.79 -5.49
CA LYS A 394 3.39 -19.21 -5.83
C LYS A 394 4.56 -19.89 -5.11
N ILE A 395 5.63 -19.15 -4.85
CA ILE A 395 6.80 -19.66 -4.11
C ILE A 395 6.47 -19.77 -2.63
N ILE A 396 5.77 -18.80 -2.07
CA ILE A 396 5.27 -18.86 -0.68
C ILE A 396 4.36 -20.07 -0.50
N GLU A 397 3.41 -20.30 -1.41
CA GLU A 397 2.52 -21.46 -1.38
C GLU A 397 3.28 -22.79 -1.34
N ASN A 398 4.27 -22.95 -2.21
CA ASN A 398 5.04 -24.19 -2.29
C ASN A 398 5.91 -24.37 -1.04
N MET A 399 6.54 -23.30 -0.55
CA MET A 399 7.31 -23.33 0.69
C MET A 399 6.44 -23.75 1.88
N VAL A 400 5.28 -23.10 2.04
CA VAL A 400 4.32 -23.40 3.11
C VAL A 400 3.83 -24.83 3.02
N LYS A 401 3.46 -25.28 1.82
CA LYS A 401 2.99 -26.65 1.61
C LYS A 401 4.06 -27.67 1.99
N ASP A 402 5.28 -27.52 1.48
CA ASP A 402 6.35 -28.46 1.77
C ASP A 402 6.74 -28.43 3.27
N TYR A 403 6.70 -27.25 3.91
CA TYR A 403 6.95 -27.11 5.34
C TYR A 403 5.85 -27.78 6.17
N VAL A 404 4.57 -27.58 5.82
CA VAL A 404 3.43 -28.25 6.48
C VAL A 404 3.52 -29.77 6.30
N ASP A 405 3.95 -30.25 5.14
CA ASP A 405 4.15 -31.68 4.86
C ASP A 405 5.23 -32.34 5.75
N LEU A 406 6.15 -31.59 6.35
CA LEU A 406 7.12 -32.11 7.33
C LEU A 406 6.48 -32.49 8.66
N TYR A 407 5.38 -31.82 9.06
CA TYR A 407 4.84 -31.89 10.42
C TYR A 407 3.41 -32.42 10.51
N TYR A 408 2.62 -32.26 9.45
CA TYR A 408 1.24 -32.73 9.37
C TYR A 408 1.19 -33.81 8.30
N TYR A 409 1.04 -35.07 8.70
CA TYR A 409 1.01 -36.19 7.75
C TYR A 409 -0.31 -36.21 6.98
N ASP A 410 -1.43 -36.01 7.69
CA ASP A 410 -2.77 -36.00 7.11
C ASP A 410 -3.70 -34.94 7.73
N ASN A 411 -4.96 -34.95 7.32
CA ASN A 411 -5.99 -34.02 7.80
C ASN A 411 -6.37 -34.23 9.29
N GLU A 412 -6.11 -35.40 9.86
CA GLU A 412 -6.36 -35.65 11.28
C GLU A 412 -5.36 -34.93 12.17
N ASP A 413 -4.12 -34.76 11.73
CA ASP A 413 -3.13 -33.96 12.47
C ASP A 413 -3.58 -32.50 12.61
N VAL A 414 -4.13 -31.92 11.53
CA VAL A 414 -4.70 -30.56 11.54
C VAL A 414 -5.86 -30.45 12.53
N LYS A 415 -6.73 -31.46 12.60
CA LYS A 415 -7.87 -31.47 13.54
C LYS A 415 -7.45 -31.63 15.00
N LYS A 416 -6.33 -32.31 15.26
CA LYS A 416 -5.77 -32.57 16.59
C LYS A 416 -4.91 -31.43 17.12
N ASP A 417 -4.48 -30.52 16.24
CA ASP A 417 -3.73 -29.32 16.61
C ASP A 417 -4.61 -28.33 17.39
N TYR A 418 -4.57 -28.45 18.72
CA TYR A 418 -5.33 -27.59 19.62
C TYR A 418 -4.72 -26.19 19.75
N GLU A 419 -3.43 -26.01 19.46
CA GLU A 419 -2.74 -24.71 19.53
C GLU A 419 -3.15 -23.85 18.34
N PHE A 420 -3.03 -24.36 17.12
CA PHE A 420 -3.51 -23.67 15.93
C PHE A 420 -5.04 -23.51 15.92
N GLY A 421 -5.77 -24.51 16.40
CA GLY A 421 -7.21 -24.35 16.63
C GLY A 421 -7.52 -23.21 17.61
N SER A 422 -6.68 -22.97 18.63
CA SER A 422 -6.85 -21.85 19.56
C SER A 422 -6.47 -20.52 18.94
N PHE A 423 -5.41 -20.49 18.13
CA PHE A 423 -5.00 -19.33 17.32
C PHE A 423 -6.17 -18.83 16.46
N LEU A 424 -6.81 -19.72 15.69
CA LEU A 424 -7.95 -19.36 14.84
C LEU A 424 -9.16 -18.88 15.64
N ARG A 425 -9.52 -19.58 16.73
CA ARG A 425 -10.66 -19.16 17.57
C ARG A 425 -10.45 -17.77 18.18
N GLU A 426 -9.24 -17.48 18.66
CA GLU A 426 -8.93 -16.17 19.28
C GLU A 426 -9.00 -15.02 18.26
N LEU A 427 -8.78 -15.32 16.96
CA LEU A 427 -8.83 -14.35 15.87
C LEU A 427 -10.23 -14.17 15.24
N SER A 428 -11.09 -15.18 15.30
CA SER A 428 -12.35 -15.24 14.53
C SER A 428 -13.62 -15.13 15.38
N THR A 429 -13.59 -15.53 16.66
CA THR A 429 -14.79 -15.61 17.50
C THR A 429 -14.89 -14.45 18.49
N GLY A 430 -15.51 -13.34 18.07
CA GLY A 430 -16.01 -12.34 19.00
C GLY A 430 -17.21 -12.91 19.76
N THR A 431 -17.12 -13.14 21.07
CA THR A 431 -18.28 -13.55 21.88
C THR A 431 -18.52 -12.59 23.05
N ILE A 432 -19.80 -12.40 23.36
CA ILE A 432 -20.35 -11.41 24.32
C ILE A 432 -19.77 -11.58 25.74
N PHE A 433 -19.23 -12.76 26.06
CA PHE A 433 -18.84 -13.11 27.44
C PHE A 433 -17.34 -12.98 27.73
N HIS A 434 -16.48 -12.68 26.74
CA HIS A 434 -15.03 -12.49 26.92
C HIS A 434 -14.51 -11.28 26.12
N PRO A 435 -14.08 -10.19 26.77
CA PRO A 435 -13.77 -8.90 26.13
C PRO A 435 -12.45 -8.84 25.33
N ILE A 436 -11.81 -9.98 25.01
CA ILE A 436 -10.41 -10.04 24.52
C ILE A 436 -10.28 -10.73 23.14
N TYR A 437 -11.36 -11.25 22.55
CA TYR A 437 -11.28 -11.93 21.26
C TYR A 437 -11.40 -10.97 20.06
N VAL A 438 -10.53 -11.17 19.07
CA VAL A 438 -10.56 -10.45 17.79
C VAL A 438 -11.67 -11.03 16.94
N SER A 439 -12.36 -10.19 16.17
CA SER A 439 -13.43 -10.60 15.27
C SER A 439 -13.04 -10.30 13.83
N VAL A 440 -12.01 -10.98 13.31
CA VAL A 440 -11.65 -10.87 11.89
C VAL A 440 -12.75 -11.53 11.05
N LYS A 441 -13.60 -10.70 10.47
CA LYS A 441 -14.74 -11.15 9.67
C LYS A 441 -14.27 -12.02 8.50
N GLY A 442 -14.86 -13.19 8.34
CA GLY A 442 -14.55 -14.13 7.24
C GLY A 442 -13.40 -15.11 7.53
N LEU A 443 -12.63 -14.93 8.62
CA LEU A 443 -11.62 -15.91 9.02
C LEU A 443 -12.31 -17.14 9.65
N PRO A 444 -12.05 -18.37 9.16
CA PRO A 444 -12.58 -19.58 9.78
C PRO A 444 -12.11 -19.75 11.23
N SER A 445 -13.04 -20.11 12.12
CA SER A 445 -12.73 -20.41 13.53
C SER A 445 -12.20 -21.82 13.76
N LYS A 446 -12.31 -22.67 12.74
CA LYS A 446 -11.79 -24.03 12.70
C LYS A 446 -11.56 -24.42 11.24
N ILE A 447 -10.53 -25.22 11.02
CA ILE A 447 -10.25 -25.89 9.75
C ILE A 447 -10.16 -27.40 9.95
N ALA A 448 -10.24 -28.16 8.87
CA ALA A 448 -10.25 -29.62 8.88
C ALA A 448 -9.21 -30.26 7.96
N THR A 449 -8.56 -29.49 7.11
CA THR A 449 -7.66 -30.01 6.06
C THR A 449 -6.31 -29.30 6.03
N LYS A 450 -5.31 -30.00 5.50
CA LYS A 450 -3.98 -29.42 5.25
C LYS A 450 -4.04 -28.29 4.22
N ASP A 451 -4.91 -28.39 3.22
CA ASP A 451 -5.06 -27.34 2.20
C ASP A 451 -5.56 -26.03 2.83
N GLU A 452 -6.53 -26.09 3.75
CA GLU A 452 -6.99 -24.91 4.50
C GLU A 452 -5.89 -24.34 5.40
N LEU A 453 -5.07 -25.19 6.04
CA LEU A 453 -3.92 -24.73 6.83
C LEU A 453 -2.90 -24.00 5.94
N CYS A 454 -2.55 -24.60 4.80
CA CYS A 454 -1.63 -24.02 3.83
C CYS A 454 -2.15 -22.69 3.28
N ASP A 455 -3.44 -22.58 2.97
CA ASP A 455 -4.08 -21.32 2.53
C ASP A 455 -3.92 -20.23 3.59
N ILE A 456 -4.28 -20.51 4.84
CA ILE A 456 -4.21 -19.53 5.93
C ILE A 456 -2.78 -19.05 6.16
N VAL A 457 -1.81 -19.97 6.24
CA VAL A 457 -0.40 -19.62 6.49
C VAL A 457 0.18 -18.85 5.30
N THR A 458 -0.14 -19.26 4.07
CA THR A 458 0.28 -18.55 2.85
C THR A 458 -0.23 -17.11 2.84
N ARG A 459 -1.52 -16.91 3.14
CA ARG A 459 -2.14 -15.57 3.14
C ARG A 459 -1.57 -14.67 4.23
N ILE A 460 -1.28 -15.21 5.43
CA ILE A 460 -0.59 -14.46 6.49
C ILE A 460 0.78 -13.99 5.99
N ILE A 461 1.60 -14.90 5.45
CA ILE A 461 2.95 -14.56 4.97
C ILE A 461 2.88 -13.56 3.81
N SER A 462 1.99 -13.78 2.84
CA SER A 462 1.83 -12.90 1.68
C SER A 462 1.36 -11.50 2.08
N GLN A 463 0.44 -11.38 3.04
CA GLN A 463 -0.04 -10.07 3.50
C GLN A 463 1.06 -9.29 4.23
N LEU A 464 1.83 -9.97 5.09
CA LEU A 464 2.91 -9.38 5.88
C LEU A 464 4.13 -8.99 5.02
N SER A 465 4.38 -9.70 3.91
CA SER A 465 5.53 -9.46 3.03
C SER A 465 5.12 -8.77 1.74
N VAL A 466 4.54 -9.51 0.78
CA VAL A 466 4.22 -9.04 -0.58
C VAL A 466 3.31 -7.83 -0.57
N GLN A 467 2.18 -7.89 0.15
CA GLN A 467 1.22 -6.80 0.13
C GLN A 467 1.77 -5.55 0.82
N HIS A 468 2.37 -5.70 2.00
CA HIS A 468 3.04 -4.61 2.70
C HIS A 468 4.11 -3.93 1.82
N ALA A 469 5.02 -4.72 1.24
CA ALA A 469 6.09 -4.20 0.39
C ALA A 469 5.55 -3.46 -0.83
N ALA A 470 4.46 -3.94 -1.44
CA ALA A 470 3.87 -3.36 -2.62
C ALA A 470 3.25 -1.97 -2.39
N VAL A 471 2.70 -1.69 -1.20
CA VAL A 471 2.06 -0.40 -0.86
C VAL A 471 2.98 0.55 -0.10
N ASN A 472 3.96 0.03 0.64
CA ASN A 472 4.87 0.84 1.45
C ASN A 472 6.06 1.34 0.62
N TYR A 473 6.86 0.42 0.08
CA TYR A 473 8.17 0.76 -0.47
C TYR A 473 8.23 1.64 -1.72
N PRO A 474 7.22 1.70 -2.60
CA PRO A 474 7.21 2.68 -3.67
C PRO A 474 7.13 4.13 -3.15
N LEU A 475 6.65 4.37 -1.93
CA LEU A 475 6.46 5.71 -1.37
C LEU A 475 7.75 6.54 -1.37
N THR A 476 8.90 5.96 -1.06
CA THR A 476 10.17 6.71 -1.10
C THR A 476 10.57 7.11 -2.53
N ASP A 477 10.17 6.39 -3.57
CA ASP A 477 10.54 6.76 -4.94
C ASP A 477 9.60 7.79 -5.53
N TYR A 478 8.29 7.65 -5.30
CA TYR A 478 7.28 8.50 -5.89
C TYR A 478 6.89 9.70 -5.00
N GLY A 479 6.87 9.54 -3.68
CA GLY A 479 6.46 10.55 -2.69
C GLY A 479 7.57 11.50 -2.22
N LEU A 480 8.84 11.22 -2.53
CA LEU A 480 9.92 12.21 -2.30
C LEU A 480 9.93 13.36 -3.32
N TYR A 481 9.17 13.22 -4.39
CA TYR A 481 9.00 14.26 -5.40
C TYR A 481 7.55 14.74 -5.39
N THR A 482 7.28 15.66 -4.48
CA THR A 482 5.96 16.25 -4.21
C THR A 482 5.16 16.68 -5.44
N PRO A 483 5.73 17.20 -6.55
CA PRO A 483 4.93 17.54 -7.72
C PRO A 483 4.27 16.29 -8.35
N ASN A 484 4.91 15.11 -8.25
CA ASN A 484 4.31 13.87 -8.72
C ASN A 484 3.19 13.37 -7.79
N LEU A 485 3.38 13.46 -6.47
CA LEU A 485 2.42 12.96 -5.48
C LEU A 485 2.24 13.95 -4.33
N PRO A 486 1.58 15.10 -4.58
CA PRO A 486 1.38 16.07 -3.51
C PRO A 486 0.35 15.54 -2.51
N THR A 487 0.43 16.02 -1.27
CA THR A 487 -0.55 15.67 -0.22
C THR A 487 -1.70 16.69 -0.11
N LYS A 488 -1.57 17.86 -0.73
CA LYS A 488 -2.61 18.91 -0.81
C LYS A 488 -2.34 19.89 -1.96
N LEU A 489 -3.38 20.62 -2.36
CA LEU A 489 -3.34 21.63 -3.42
C LEU A 489 -3.91 22.95 -2.92
N TYR A 490 -3.59 24.03 -3.64
CA TYR A 490 -3.94 25.39 -3.26
C TYR A 490 -4.59 26.17 -4.40
N ASN A 491 -5.55 27.02 -4.01
CA ASN A 491 -5.90 28.20 -4.80
C ASN A 491 -4.93 29.32 -4.44
N ASP A 492 -4.48 30.04 -5.45
CA ASP A 492 -3.53 31.13 -5.29
C ASP A 492 -4.03 32.37 -6.02
N THR A 493 -4.13 33.50 -5.32
CA THR A 493 -4.66 34.76 -5.89
C THR A 493 -3.76 35.36 -6.98
N ARG A 494 -2.52 34.87 -7.13
CA ARG A 494 -1.56 35.27 -8.16
C ARG A 494 -1.79 34.55 -9.49
N LEU A 495 -2.61 33.50 -9.52
CA LEU A 495 -2.98 32.73 -10.70
C LEU A 495 -4.46 32.93 -11.03
N LYS A 496 -4.82 32.74 -12.29
CA LYS A 496 -6.24 32.70 -12.68
C LYS A 496 -6.85 31.36 -12.27
N GLU A 497 -8.18 31.36 -12.17
CA GLU A 497 -8.95 30.12 -12.03
C GLU A 497 -8.67 29.19 -13.21
N GLY A 498 -8.43 27.90 -12.92
CA GLY A 498 -8.09 26.87 -13.91
C GLY A 498 -6.66 26.91 -14.45
N GLU A 499 -5.86 27.94 -14.16
CA GLU A 499 -4.44 28.02 -14.57
C GLU A 499 -3.55 27.19 -13.63
N TYR A 500 -2.69 26.35 -14.19
CA TYR A 500 -1.72 25.57 -13.43
C TYR A 500 -0.46 26.40 -13.22
N GLY A 501 -0.03 26.47 -11.97
CA GLY A 501 1.28 26.99 -11.60
C GLY A 501 1.81 26.24 -10.39
N VAL A 502 3.12 26.27 -10.23
CA VAL A 502 3.83 25.66 -9.07
C VAL A 502 3.34 26.21 -7.73
N GLN A 503 2.77 27.41 -7.72
CA GLN A 503 2.11 28.03 -6.57
C GLN A 503 0.95 27.17 -6.02
N ARG A 504 0.30 26.36 -6.86
CA ARG A 504 -0.79 25.47 -6.46
C ARG A 504 -0.32 24.20 -5.76
N LEU A 505 0.98 23.92 -5.77
CA LEU A 505 1.60 22.77 -5.10
C LEU A 505 2.01 23.11 -3.66
N PRO A 506 2.24 22.11 -2.80
CA PRO A 506 2.79 22.31 -1.46
C PRO A 506 4.05 23.17 -1.47
N ASN A 507 4.11 24.10 -0.52
CA ASN A 507 5.29 24.94 -0.35
C ASN A 507 6.49 24.12 0.15
N ARG A 508 7.60 24.81 0.40
CA ARG A 508 8.84 24.19 0.83
C ARG A 508 8.74 23.46 2.19
N ASN A 509 8.02 24.03 3.14
CA ASN A 509 7.84 23.46 4.48
C ASN A 509 7.04 22.16 4.40
N THR A 510 5.86 22.20 3.79
CA THR A 510 5.02 21.02 3.59
C THR A 510 5.76 19.93 2.82
N SER A 511 6.43 20.26 1.72
CA SER A 511 7.20 19.29 0.93
C SER A 511 8.34 18.63 1.74
N SER A 512 8.95 19.36 2.68
CA SER A 512 9.96 18.78 3.57
C SER A 512 9.34 17.77 4.54
N ILE A 513 8.16 18.08 5.08
CA ILE A 513 7.43 17.20 5.99
C ILE A 513 7.01 15.93 5.25
N GLU A 514 6.49 16.07 4.01
CA GLU A 514 6.09 14.95 3.14
C GLU A 514 7.27 14.04 2.81
N ALA A 515 8.44 14.63 2.56
CA ALA A 515 9.63 13.86 2.28
C ALA A 515 10.18 13.15 3.52
N SER A 516 10.08 13.75 4.72
CA SER A 516 10.37 13.07 5.97
C SER A 516 9.41 11.90 6.20
N PHE A 517 8.10 12.13 6.04
CA PHE A 517 7.04 11.12 6.10
C PHE A 517 7.34 9.93 5.17
N SER A 518 7.65 10.20 3.90
CA SER A 518 7.95 9.18 2.89
C SER A 518 9.24 8.37 3.15
N ASN A 519 10.22 8.96 3.84
CA ASN A 519 11.45 8.25 4.21
C ASN A 519 11.27 7.42 5.48
N ILE A 520 10.60 7.98 6.49
CA ILE A 520 10.33 7.30 7.77
C ILE A 520 9.57 6.02 7.53
N LEU A 521 8.62 6.01 6.58
CA LEU A 521 7.80 4.83 6.38
C LEU A 521 8.45 3.74 5.53
N SER A 522 9.37 4.08 4.62
CA SER A 522 9.61 3.22 3.45
C SER A 522 11.08 2.98 3.12
N LEU A 523 11.99 3.42 4.00
CA LEU A 523 13.42 3.12 3.88
C LEU A 523 13.84 1.83 4.59
N PHE A 524 13.24 1.53 5.74
CA PHE A 524 13.76 0.50 6.62
C PHE A 524 13.47 -0.91 6.11
N ARG A 525 14.53 -1.71 5.96
CA ARG A 525 14.50 -3.13 5.60
C ARG A 525 15.60 -3.87 6.35
N PHE A 526 15.21 -4.74 7.26
CA PHE A 526 16.09 -5.50 8.12
C PHE A 526 16.54 -6.83 7.52
N ASP A 527 15.63 -7.50 6.79
CA ASP A 527 15.82 -8.87 6.31
C ASP A 527 15.25 -9.07 4.90
N SER A 528 15.34 -10.31 4.40
CA SER A 528 14.77 -10.73 3.12
C SER A 528 13.94 -12.01 3.26
N LEU A 529 12.95 -12.19 2.40
CA LEU A 529 12.01 -13.30 2.47
C LEU A 529 12.74 -14.67 2.55
N PHE A 530 12.51 -15.39 3.65
CA PHE A 530 13.05 -16.71 3.99
C PHE A 530 14.54 -16.77 4.38
N ASP A 531 15.19 -15.63 4.64
CA ASP A 531 16.61 -15.59 5.06
C ASP A 531 16.90 -16.14 6.48
N TYR A 532 15.86 -16.56 7.20
CA TYR A 532 15.93 -17.05 8.57
C TYR A 532 16.07 -18.57 8.69
N GLY A 533 16.22 -19.31 7.59
CA GLY A 533 16.21 -20.79 7.60
C GLY A 533 17.22 -21.40 8.58
N ASN A 534 18.40 -20.80 8.74
CA ASN A 534 19.44 -21.25 9.69
C ASN A 534 19.06 -21.08 11.17
N GLU A 535 18.04 -20.30 11.48
CA GLU A 535 17.58 -20.01 12.84
C GLU A 535 16.45 -20.97 13.29
N LEU A 536 16.05 -21.90 12.42
CA LEU A 536 15.04 -22.92 12.71
C LEU A 536 15.66 -24.07 13.53
N LEU A 537 14.83 -24.69 14.38
CA LEU A 537 15.29 -25.75 15.28
C LEU A 537 15.47 -27.12 14.60
N ASP A 538 14.64 -27.42 13.60
CA ASP A 538 14.61 -28.71 12.92
C ASP A 538 15.50 -28.68 11.65
N PRO A 539 16.53 -29.55 11.55
CA PRO A 539 17.42 -29.61 10.40
C PRO A 539 16.74 -29.79 9.03
N GLU A 540 15.63 -30.53 8.95
CA GLU A 540 14.91 -30.70 7.67
C GLU A 540 14.18 -29.41 7.28
N ALA A 541 13.60 -28.69 8.25
CA ALA A 541 13.06 -27.35 8.03
C ALA A 541 14.14 -26.34 7.64
N VAL A 542 15.31 -26.38 8.28
CA VAL A 542 16.47 -25.53 7.91
C VAL A 542 16.81 -25.73 6.44
N LYS A 543 16.97 -27.00 6.02
CA LYS A 543 17.29 -27.35 4.63
C LYS A 543 16.20 -26.89 3.66
N LEU A 544 14.93 -27.09 4.01
CA LEU A 544 13.78 -26.69 3.19
C LEU A 544 13.73 -25.18 2.98
N VAL A 545 13.71 -24.41 4.06
CA VAL A 545 13.56 -22.94 3.99
C VAL A 545 14.79 -22.31 3.31
N ASN A 546 15.99 -22.78 3.61
CA ASN A 546 17.20 -22.34 2.90
C ASN A 546 17.19 -22.70 1.40
N GLY A 547 16.57 -23.83 1.03
CA GLY A 547 16.36 -24.20 -0.37
C GLY A 547 15.49 -23.18 -1.11
N TYR A 548 14.38 -22.78 -0.50
CA TYR A 548 13.50 -21.74 -1.04
C TYR A 548 14.15 -20.36 -1.09
N TYR A 549 14.89 -19.96 -0.04
CA TYR A 549 15.69 -18.72 -0.04
C TYR A 549 16.72 -18.73 -1.17
N THR A 550 17.46 -19.83 -1.33
CA THR A 550 18.46 -19.99 -2.39
C THR A 550 17.82 -19.91 -3.78
N TYR A 551 16.65 -20.52 -3.96
CA TYR A 551 15.89 -20.44 -5.22
C TYR A 551 15.42 -19.02 -5.52
N LEU A 552 14.91 -18.30 -4.50
CA LEU A 552 14.53 -16.90 -4.62
C LEU A 552 15.71 -16.03 -5.08
N MET A 553 16.87 -16.15 -4.43
CA MET A 553 18.04 -15.32 -4.71
C MET A 553 18.74 -15.67 -6.03
N ASN A 554 18.85 -16.95 -6.37
CA ASN A 554 19.68 -17.39 -7.50
C ASN A 554 18.90 -17.61 -8.79
N VAL A 555 17.57 -17.80 -8.73
CA VAL A 555 16.74 -18.06 -9.91
C VAL A 555 15.73 -16.94 -10.13
N ILE A 556 14.95 -16.62 -9.10
CA ILE A 556 13.79 -15.74 -9.27
C ILE A 556 14.22 -14.28 -9.36
N GLN A 557 15.15 -13.84 -8.51
CA GLN A 557 15.68 -12.49 -8.53
C GLN A 557 16.29 -12.11 -9.89
N PRO A 558 17.25 -12.86 -10.48
CA PRO A 558 17.79 -12.51 -11.79
C PRO A 558 16.71 -12.42 -12.88
N GLN A 559 15.71 -13.30 -12.86
CA GLN A 559 14.59 -13.26 -13.82
C GLN A 559 13.75 -11.99 -13.66
N MET A 560 13.48 -11.55 -12.43
CA MET A 560 12.71 -10.33 -12.17
C MET A 560 13.51 -9.06 -12.50
N GLN A 561 14.82 -9.07 -12.26
CA GLN A 561 15.73 -8.00 -12.65
C GLN A 561 15.77 -7.82 -14.16
N GLU A 562 15.86 -8.93 -14.91
CA GLU A 562 15.80 -8.90 -16.37
C GLU A 562 14.43 -8.41 -16.88
N LYS A 563 13.34 -8.82 -16.24
CA LYS A 563 12.00 -8.31 -16.55
C LYS A 563 11.91 -6.79 -16.36
N ASN A 564 12.51 -6.25 -15.30
CA ASN A 564 12.57 -4.80 -15.07
C ASN A 564 13.49 -4.07 -16.05
N ARG A 565 14.60 -4.68 -16.50
CA ARG A 565 15.40 -4.13 -17.60
C ARG A 565 14.57 -3.96 -18.87
N LYS A 566 13.82 -5.00 -19.26
CA LYS A 566 12.94 -4.95 -20.44
C LYS A 566 11.85 -3.90 -20.30
N ARG A 567 11.16 -3.84 -19.16
CA ARG A 567 10.17 -2.78 -18.88
C ARG A 567 10.77 -1.39 -19.09
N LYS A 568 11.97 -1.15 -18.56
CA LYS A 568 12.67 0.13 -18.75
C LYS A 568 13.01 0.40 -20.22
N GLU A 569 13.48 -0.59 -20.96
CA GLU A 569 13.76 -0.48 -22.40
C GLU A 569 12.49 -0.15 -23.21
N ASP A 570 11.36 -0.74 -22.84
CA ASP A 570 10.03 -0.49 -23.41
C ASP A 570 9.36 0.79 -22.86
N ASN A 571 10.11 1.56 -22.06
CA ASN A 571 9.68 2.80 -21.42
C ASN A 571 8.43 2.64 -20.52
N TYR A 572 8.24 1.45 -19.95
CA TYR A 572 7.30 1.19 -18.85
C TYR A 572 7.99 1.36 -17.50
N LEU A 573 7.22 1.78 -16.48
CA LEU A 573 7.68 1.79 -15.11
C LEU A 573 8.18 0.40 -14.73
N THR A 574 9.31 0.40 -14.04
CA THR A 574 9.86 -0.81 -13.46
C THR A 574 9.20 -1.06 -12.10
N TYR A 575 9.21 -2.31 -11.65
CA TYR A 575 8.66 -2.68 -10.35
C TYR A 575 9.69 -3.45 -9.52
N PRO A 576 10.66 -2.75 -8.90
CA PRO A 576 11.75 -3.39 -8.18
C PRO A 576 11.35 -3.87 -6.77
N TYR A 577 10.21 -3.43 -6.26
CA TYR A 577 9.77 -3.60 -4.86
C TYR A 577 9.49 -5.05 -4.45
N LEU A 578 9.20 -5.93 -5.41
CA LEU A 578 8.99 -7.36 -5.17
C LEU A 578 10.17 -8.24 -5.60
N ILE A 579 11.31 -7.65 -5.98
CA ILE A 579 12.53 -8.44 -6.20
C ILE A 579 12.95 -9.04 -4.85
N PRO A 580 13.27 -10.35 -4.78
CA PRO A 580 13.47 -11.06 -3.52
C PRO A 580 14.39 -10.40 -2.48
N ARG A 581 15.56 -9.86 -2.87
CA ARG A 581 16.46 -9.16 -1.92
C ARG A 581 15.89 -7.89 -1.29
N TRP A 582 14.81 -7.35 -1.84
CA TRP A 582 14.15 -6.14 -1.34
C TRP A 582 12.84 -6.44 -0.62
N LEU A 583 12.42 -7.71 -0.60
CA LEU A 583 11.18 -8.15 -0.02
C LEU A 583 11.44 -8.69 1.38
N PRO A 584 11.08 -7.97 2.46
CA PRO A 584 11.31 -8.42 3.82
C PRO A 584 10.38 -9.58 4.21
N ASN A 585 10.71 -10.24 5.31
CA ASN A 585 9.86 -11.29 5.86
C ASN A 585 8.51 -10.77 6.35
N GLY A 586 8.44 -9.53 6.83
CA GLY A 586 7.24 -8.98 7.45
C GLY A 586 7.07 -7.48 7.23
N ILE A 587 6.18 -6.90 8.02
CA ILE A 587 5.91 -5.46 8.04
C ILE A 587 7.12 -4.75 8.65
N GLN A 588 7.79 -3.91 7.86
CA GLN A 588 8.95 -3.12 8.25
C GLN A 588 8.88 -1.74 7.63
N THR A 589 8.74 -0.74 8.49
CA THR A 589 8.44 0.64 8.12
C THR A 589 9.45 1.53 8.82
#